data_AF-K1HA52-F1
#
_entry.id   AF-K1HA52-F1
#
_cell.length_a   1.000
_cell.length_b   1.000
_cell.length_c   1.000
_cell.angle_alpha   90.00
_cell.angle_beta   90.00
_cell.angle_gamma   90.00
#
_symmetry.space_group_name_H-M   'P 1'
#
loop_
_entity.id
_entity.type
_entity.pdbx_description
1 polymer ?
#
loop_
_entity_poly.entity_id
_entity_poly.type
_entity_poly.pdbx_seq_one_letter_code
_entity_poly.pdbx_strand_id
1 'polypeptide(L)'
;MNKKLVVYFSHKGENYSKGRIVNLEKGNTEIAAEIISTITGADIFEIEADKKYPIKYDDCIEIAKKELRENSRPKLKDDIDIKEYDTIFVGYPNWWGTMPMPVWTFLEEKDFTNKKVLPFCTHEGSGLGKSQSDIKKIDRWCRSTKRLSNKWFRSK
;
A
#
# COMPACT_ATOMS: atom_id res chain seq x y z
N MET A 1 -16.70 -11.54 16.36
CA MET A 1 -15.23 -11.67 16.32
C MET A 1 -14.69 -10.53 15.49
N ASN A 2 -13.58 -9.91 15.88
CA ASN A 2 -13.06 -8.72 15.20
C ASN A 2 -12.31 -9.15 13.92
N LYS A 3 -12.97 -9.13 12.75
CA LYS A 3 -12.40 -9.65 11.49
C LYS A 3 -11.36 -8.66 10.97
N LYS A 4 -10.24 -9.17 10.47
CA LYS A 4 -9.09 -8.34 10.06
C LYS A 4 -8.75 -8.61 8.60
N LEU A 5 -8.37 -7.55 7.89
CA LEU A 5 -7.96 -7.61 6.49
C LEU A 5 -6.62 -6.92 6.31
N VAL A 6 -5.74 -7.49 5.51
CA VAL A 6 -4.56 -6.84 4.95
C VAL A 6 -4.84 -6.58 3.48
N VAL A 7 -5.01 -5.31 3.11
CA VAL A 7 -5.01 -4.90 1.72
C VAL A 7 -3.64 -4.32 1.37
N TYR A 8 -3.07 -4.69 0.23
CA TYR A 8 -1.75 -4.17 -0.14
C TYR A 8 -1.57 -4.02 -1.64
N PHE A 9 -0.79 -3.02 -2.06
CA PHE A 9 -0.23 -2.94 -3.41
C PHE A 9 1.26 -3.31 -3.35
N SER A 10 1.74 -4.12 -4.29
CA SER A 10 3.15 -4.51 -4.36
C SER A 10 3.64 -4.51 -5.81
N HIS A 11 4.87 -4.07 -6.03
CA HIS A 11 5.51 -4.11 -7.33
C HIS A 11 6.55 -5.24 -7.38
N LYS A 12 6.36 -6.17 -8.32
CA LYS A 12 7.29 -7.26 -8.66
C LYS A 12 8.13 -6.85 -9.87
N GLY A 13 9.30 -7.44 -10.03
CA GLY A 13 10.22 -7.07 -11.10
C GLY A 13 11.29 -6.08 -10.65
N GLU A 14 11.73 -5.20 -11.54
CA GLU A 14 12.82 -4.28 -11.26
C GLU A 14 12.41 -3.21 -10.23
N ASN A 15 13.08 -3.22 -9.09
CA ASN A 15 12.93 -2.24 -8.03
C ASN A 15 14.28 -1.63 -7.69
N TYR A 16 14.27 -0.35 -7.30
CA TYR A 16 15.46 0.25 -6.71
C TYR A 16 15.61 -0.24 -5.26
N SER A 17 16.77 -0.80 -4.93
CA SER A 17 17.11 -1.19 -3.56
C SER A 17 18.60 -1.04 -3.30
N LYS A 18 18.95 -0.45 -2.16
CA LYS A 18 20.35 -0.24 -1.71
C LYS A 18 21.28 0.35 -2.80
N GLY A 19 20.81 1.33 -3.56
CA GLY A 19 21.64 2.03 -4.54
C GLY A 19 21.68 1.42 -5.95
N ARG A 20 20.90 0.37 -6.22
CA ARG A 20 20.90 -0.32 -7.52
C ARG A 20 19.52 -0.87 -7.87
N ILE A 21 19.31 -1.17 -9.15
CA ILE A 21 18.14 -1.91 -9.61
C ILE A 21 18.34 -3.39 -9.29
N VAL A 22 17.32 -4.01 -8.68
CA VAL A 22 17.27 -5.44 -8.39
C VAL A 22 15.97 -6.02 -8.96
N ASN A 23 16.02 -7.24 -9.48
CA ASN A 23 14.81 -7.93 -9.92
C ASN A 23 14.21 -8.73 -8.76
N LEU A 24 12.99 -8.40 -8.34
CA LEU A 24 12.28 -9.05 -7.26
C LEU A 24 11.28 -10.06 -7.82
N GLU A 25 11.45 -11.34 -7.49
CA GLU A 25 10.42 -12.38 -7.76
C GLU A 25 9.15 -12.11 -6.95
N LYS A 26 9.31 -11.50 -5.77
CA LYS A 26 8.23 -11.14 -4.85
C LYS A 26 8.46 -9.74 -4.30
N GLY A 27 7.43 -8.91 -4.30
CA GLY A 27 7.59 -7.52 -3.90
C GLY A 27 7.72 -7.35 -2.39
N ASN A 28 8.45 -6.33 -1.95
CA ASN A 28 8.71 -6.09 -0.52
C ASN A 28 7.42 -5.90 0.29
N THR A 29 6.43 -5.19 -0.26
CA THR A 29 5.15 -4.96 0.41
C THR A 29 4.34 -6.24 0.56
N GLU A 30 4.35 -7.11 -0.44
CA GLU A 30 3.70 -8.42 -0.41
C GLU A 30 4.27 -9.29 0.70
N ILE A 31 5.60 -9.36 0.83
CA ILE A 31 6.27 -10.07 1.93
C ILE A 31 5.81 -9.52 3.28
N ALA A 32 5.78 -8.19 3.44
CA ALA A 32 5.31 -7.57 4.67
C ALA A 32 3.81 -7.86 4.95
N ALA A 33 2.97 -7.85 3.91
CA ALA A 33 1.54 -8.14 4.01
C ALA A 33 1.29 -9.57 4.50
N GLU A 34 2.01 -10.55 3.93
CA GLU A 34 1.92 -11.96 4.34
C GLU A 34 2.38 -12.18 5.79
N ILE A 35 3.45 -11.51 6.21
CA ILE A 35 3.91 -11.55 7.61
C ILE A 35 2.82 -11.02 8.54
N ILE A 36 2.21 -9.88 8.20
CA ILE A 36 1.12 -9.30 9.01
C ILE A 36 -0.09 -10.23 9.04
N SER A 37 -0.49 -10.79 7.89
CA SER A 37 -1.59 -11.75 7.79
C SER A 37 -1.32 -12.97 8.70
N THR A 38 -0.13 -13.56 8.60
CA THR A 38 0.31 -14.71 9.41
C THR A 38 0.26 -14.42 10.91
N ILE A 39 0.79 -13.27 11.34
CA ILE A 39 0.84 -12.89 12.77
C ILE A 39 -0.54 -12.58 13.32
N THR A 40 -1.42 -11.98 12.52
CA THR A 40 -2.68 -11.41 13.01
C THR A 40 -3.91 -12.28 12.73
N GLY A 41 -3.77 -13.31 11.88
CA GLY A 41 -4.87 -14.10 11.35
C GLY A 41 -5.79 -13.30 10.46
N ALA A 42 -5.26 -12.28 9.75
CA ALA A 42 -6.04 -11.43 8.87
C ALA A 42 -6.16 -12.05 7.47
N ASP A 43 -7.33 -11.88 6.85
CA ASP A 43 -7.50 -12.16 5.42
C ASP A 43 -6.57 -11.24 4.61
N ILE A 44 -6.22 -11.64 3.38
CA ILE A 44 -5.28 -10.90 2.55
C ILE A 44 -5.89 -10.62 1.17
N PHE A 45 -5.68 -9.40 0.68
CA PHE A 45 -6.14 -8.96 -0.64
C PHE A 45 -5.07 -8.07 -1.31
N GLU A 46 -4.68 -8.44 -2.53
CA GLU A 46 -3.75 -7.66 -3.35
C GLU A 46 -4.54 -6.65 -4.20
N ILE A 47 -4.18 -5.38 -4.06
CA ILE A 47 -4.65 -4.30 -4.92
C ILE A 47 -3.84 -4.37 -6.21
N GLU A 48 -4.49 -4.77 -7.30
CA GLU A 48 -3.92 -4.77 -8.65
C GLU A 48 -4.58 -3.71 -9.52
N ALA A 49 -3.78 -2.93 -10.25
CA ALA A 49 -4.29 -2.09 -11.33
C ALA A 49 -4.71 -2.97 -12.52
N ASP A 50 -5.83 -2.63 -13.17
CA ASP A 50 -6.35 -3.33 -14.36
C ASP A 50 -5.30 -3.34 -15.48
N LYS A 51 -4.62 -2.19 -15.67
CA LYS A 51 -3.41 -2.10 -16.48
C LYS A 51 -2.17 -2.29 -15.60
N LYS A 52 -1.46 -3.40 -15.81
CA LYS A 52 -0.22 -3.71 -15.07
C LYS A 52 0.86 -2.66 -15.32
N TYR A 53 1.60 -2.32 -14.26
CA TYR A 53 2.83 -1.55 -14.38
C TYR A 53 3.92 -2.36 -15.09
N PRO A 54 4.77 -1.72 -15.92
CA PRO A 54 5.93 -2.35 -16.53
C PRO A 54 6.87 -2.95 -15.49
N ILE A 55 7.53 -4.06 -15.84
CA ILE A 55 8.54 -4.70 -14.99
C ILE A 55 9.82 -3.86 -14.92
N LYS A 56 10.14 -3.11 -16.00
CA LYS A 56 11.33 -2.27 -16.05
C LYS A 56 11.17 -1.06 -15.15
N TYR A 57 12.21 -0.78 -14.36
CA TYR A 57 12.15 0.24 -13.33
C TYR A 57 11.85 1.63 -13.91
N ASP A 58 12.60 2.04 -14.93
CA ASP A 58 12.48 3.37 -15.53
C ASP A 58 11.09 3.60 -16.14
N ASP A 59 10.55 2.60 -16.83
CA ASP A 59 9.21 2.65 -17.43
C ASP A 59 8.12 2.72 -16.33
N CYS A 60 8.29 1.96 -15.25
CA CYS A 60 7.37 1.95 -14.12
C CYS A 60 7.34 3.31 -13.40
N ILE A 61 8.50 3.89 -13.09
CA ILE A 61 8.55 5.16 -12.36
C ILE A 61 7.99 6.32 -13.19
N GLU A 62 8.15 6.32 -14.52
CA GLU A 62 7.60 7.36 -15.39
C GLU A 62 6.06 7.31 -15.45
N ILE A 63 5.47 6.12 -15.52
CA ILE A 63 4.02 5.95 -15.41
C ILE A 63 3.54 6.40 -14.05
N ALA A 64 4.15 5.92 -12.95
CA ALA A 64 3.76 6.31 -11.60
C ALA A 64 3.87 7.83 -11.37
N LYS A 65 4.91 8.48 -11.93
CA LYS A 65 5.10 9.92 -11.86
C LYS A 65 4.05 10.69 -12.66
N LYS A 66 3.68 10.18 -13.84
CA LYS A 66 2.63 10.76 -14.67
C LYS A 66 1.28 10.69 -13.93
N GLU A 67 0.91 9.52 -13.44
CA GLU A 67 -0.34 9.32 -12.70
C GLU A 67 -0.44 10.21 -11.46
N LEU A 68 0.66 10.34 -10.70
CA LEU A 68 0.70 11.25 -9.56
C LEU A 68 0.49 12.71 -9.98
N ARG A 69 1.16 13.16 -11.04
CA ARG A 69 1.01 14.55 -11.57
C ARG A 69 -0.40 14.82 -12.06
N GLU A 70 -1.03 13.84 -12.68
CA GLU A 70 -2.39 13.93 -13.23
C GLU A 70 -3.47 13.63 -12.19
N ASN A 71 -3.08 13.29 -10.95
CA ASN A 71 -3.97 12.80 -9.89
C ASN A 71 -4.90 11.68 -10.38
N SER A 72 -4.36 10.74 -11.17
CA SER A 72 -5.14 9.66 -11.77
C SER A 72 -5.74 8.73 -10.71
N ARG A 73 -6.84 8.06 -11.05
CA ARG A 73 -7.41 6.93 -10.28
C ARG A 73 -7.49 5.72 -11.20
N PRO A 74 -6.37 4.97 -11.37
CA PRO A 74 -6.35 3.79 -12.22
C PRO A 74 -7.43 2.81 -11.79
N LYS A 75 -8.16 2.24 -12.76
CA LYS A 75 -9.13 1.20 -12.51
C LYS A 75 -8.45 -0.01 -11.87
N LEU A 76 -9.10 -0.59 -10.86
CA LEU A 76 -8.63 -1.81 -10.21
C LEU A 76 -9.12 -3.05 -10.98
N LYS A 77 -8.29 -4.08 -10.97
CA LYS A 77 -8.58 -5.35 -11.64
C LYS A 77 -9.69 -6.13 -10.93
N ASP A 78 -9.60 -6.19 -9.60
CA ASP A 78 -10.48 -6.95 -8.73
C ASP A 78 -10.97 -6.06 -7.58
N ASP A 79 -12.05 -6.49 -6.92
CA ASP A 79 -12.64 -5.78 -5.79
C ASP A 79 -12.95 -6.70 -4.61
N ILE A 80 -13.00 -6.14 -3.39
CA ILE A 80 -13.37 -6.82 -2.16
C ILE A 80 -14.35 -6.00 -1.34
N ASP A 81 -15.41 -6.63 -0.81
CA ASP A 81 -16.28 -5.99 0.18
C ASP A 81 -15.57 -5.96 1.54
N ILE A 82 -15.43 -4.76 2.11
CA ILE A 82 -14.76 -4.57 3.39
C ILE A 82 -15.73 -4.46 4.58
N LYS A 83 -17.05 -4.55 4.37
CA LYS A 83 -18.07 -4.29 5.41
C LYS A 83 -17.88 -5.11 6.67
N GLU A 84 -17.56 -6.40 6.54
CA GLU A 84 -17.39 -7.33 7.67
C GLU A 84 -16.08 -7.14 8.45
N TYR A 85 -15.15 -6.33 7.94
CA TYR A 85 -13.84 -6.14 8.56
C TYR A 85 -13.81 -4.93 9.48
N ASP A 86 -13.32 -5.14 10.70
CA ASP A 86 -13.22 -4.09 11.71
C ASP A 86 -11.83 -3.45 11.72
N THR A 87 -10.79 -4.21 11.39
CA THR A 87 -9.41 -3.72 11.31
C THR A 87 -8.84 -3.99 9.93
N ILE A 88 -8.33 -2.94 9.28
CA ILE A 88 -7.79 -3.03 7.93
C ILE A 88 -6.35 -2.50 7.95
N PHE A 89 -5.40 -3.35 7.60
CA PHE A 89 -4.02 -2.95 7.34
C PHE A 89 -3.91 -2.55 5.87
N VAL A 90 -3.28 -1.40 5.61
CA VAL A 90 -3.13 -0.88 4.24
C VAL A 90 -1.64 -0.79 3.89
N GLY A 91 -1.19 -1.66 2.99
CA GLY A 91 0.20 -1.80 2.59
C GLY A 91 0.53 -1.19 1.25
N TYR A 92 1.65 -0.47 1.16
CA TYR A 92 2.12 0.07 -0.11
C TYR A 92 3.63 0.39 -0.13
N PRO A 93 4.30 0.34 -1.29
CA PRO A 93 5.62 0.95 -1.44
C PRO A 93 5.49 2.49 -1.42
N ASN A 94 6.50 3.19 -0.93
CA ASN A 94 6.57 4.65 -1.09
C ASN A 94 6.97 4.99 -2.53
N TRP A 95 6.04 5.51 -3.31
CA TRP A 95 6.29 6.00 -4.67
C TRP A 95 6.17 7.53 -4.68
N TRP A 96 7.25 8.19 -5.09
CA TRP A 96 7.30 9.66 -5.21
C TRP A 96 6.85 10.43 -3.95
N GLY A 97 7.10 9.86 -2.77
CA GLY A 97 6.78 10.49 -1.48
C GLY A 97 5.36 10.23 -0.98
N THR A 98 4.56 9.41 -1.67
CA THR A 98 3.20 9.02 -1.25
C THR A 98 2.87 7.57 -1.66
N MET A 99 1.58 7.20 -1.60
CA MET A 99 1.05 5.91 -2.02
C MET A 99 0.95 5.83 -3.57
N PRO A 100 1.10 4.65 -4.17
CA PRO A 100 0.75 4.42 -5.58
C PRO A 100 -0.72 4.77 -5.84
N MET A 101 -1.03 5.29 -7.03
CA MET A 101 -2.39 5.72 -7.38
C MET A 101 -3.48 4.63 -7.32
N PRO A 102 -3.19 3.33 -7.56
CA PRO A 102 -4.19 2.27 -7.33
C PRO A 102 -4.63 2.16 -5.86
N VAL A 103 -3.74 2.49 -4.92
CA VAL A 103 -4.09 2.51 -3.48
C VAL A 103 -5.02 3.69 -3.19
N TRP A 104 -4.81 4.83 -3.85
CA TRP A 104 -5.76 5.95 -3.78
C TRP A 104 -7.14 5.56 -4.30
N THR A 105 -7.21 4.91 -5.48
CA THR A 105 -8.47 4.39 -6.02
C THR A 105 -9.19 3.51 -5.00
N PHE A 106 -8.49 2.50 -4.47
CA PHE A 106 -9.07 1.59 -3.48
C PHE A 106 -9.60 2.32 -2.24
N LEU A 107 -8.83 3.27 -1.70
CA LEU A 107 -9.22 3.97 -0.47
C LEU A 107 -10.43 4.89 -0.66
N GLU A 108 -10.60 5.49 -1.84
CA GLU A 108 -11.70 6.42 -2.13
C GLU A 108 -13.01 5.70 -2.46
N GLU A 109 -12.93 4.51 -3.06
CA GLU A 109 -14.08 3.68 -3.42
C GLU A 109 -14.74 2.99 -2.22
N LYS A 110 -14.07 2.96 -1.06
CA LYS A 110 -14.49 2.19 0.12
C LYS A 110 -14.90 3.07 1.28
N ASP A 111 -15.84 2.57 2.09
CA ASP A 111 -16.24 3.22 3.34
C ASP A 111 -15.49 2.62 4.54
N PHE A 112 -14.63 3.43 5.13
CA PHE A 112 -13.83 3.08 6.31
C PHE A 112 -14.44 3.60 7.62
N THR A 113 -15.66 4.14 7.56
CA THR A 113 -16.37 4.63 8.74
C THR A 113 -16.41 3.55 9.84
N ASN A 114 -16.00 3.93 11.06
CA ASN A 114 -15.90 3.04 12.23
C ASN A 114 -14.92 1.86 12.11
N LYS A 115 -14.07 1.81 11.08
CA LYS A 115 -13.02 0.80 10.93
C LYS A 115 -11.70 1.32 11.47
N LYS A 116 -10.91 0.42 12.07
CA LYS A 116 -9.54 0.72 12.49
C LYS A 116 -8.59 0.51 11.32
N VAL A 117 -8.05 1.58 10.77
CA VAL A 117 -7.13 1.49 9.63
C VAL A 117 -5.67 1.70 10.06
N LEU A 118 -4.80 0.79 9.62
CA LEU A 118 -3.41 0.68 10.05
C LEU A 118 -2.48 0.65 8.82
N PRO A 119 -1.99 1.81 8.36
CA PRO A 119 -1.09 1.84 7.21
C PRO A 119 0.29 1.27 7.55
N PHE A 120 0.89 0.57 6.61
CA PHE A 120 2.30 0.19 6.62
C PHE A 120 2.91 0.44 5.25
N CYS A 121 4.22 0.72 5.24
CA CYS A 121 4.90 1.12 4.03
C CYS A 121 6.29 0.51 3.96
N THR A 122 6.66 0.02 2.79
CA THR A 122 8.04 -0.36 2.48
C THR A 122 8.72 0.76 1.71
N HIS A 123 9.94 1.11 2.12
CA HIS A 123 10.69 2.23 1.55
C HIS A 123 12.20 2.01 1.69
N GLU A 124 12.97 2.56 0.75
CA GLU A 124 14.44 2.49 0.75
C GLU A 124 15.07 3.66 1.55
N GLY A 125 14.51 3.95 2.72
CA GLY A 125 14.99 5.00 3.63
C GLY A 125 14.21 6.32 3.62
N SER A 126 13.27 6.51 2.69
CA SER A 126 12.44 7.73 2.61
C SER A 126 11.37 7.85 3.71
N GLY A 127 11.15 6.80 4.50
CA GLY A 127 10.06 6.77 5.48
C GLY A 127 8.69 6.73 4.80
N LEU A 128 7.66 7.18 5.53
CA LEU A 128 6.29 7.27 5.02
C LEU A 128 6.06 8.46 4.07
N GLY A 129 7.04 9.35 3.87
CA GLY A 129 6.84 10.58 3.11
C GLY A 129 5.64 11.37 3.62
N LYS A 130 4.75 11.80 2.71
CA LYS A 130 3.48 12.48 3.01
C LYS A 130 2.28 11.54 3.07
N SER A 131 2.46 10.25 2.76
CA SER A 131 1.35 9.26 2.72
C SER A 131 0.53 9.23 4.01
N GLN A 132 1.16 9.44 5.17
CA GLN A 132 0.43 9.51 6.44
C GLN A 132 -0.55 10.68 6.50
N SER A 133 -0.16 11.86 6.01
CA SER A 133 -1.06 13.02 5.96
C SER A 133 -2.14 12.85 4.91
N ASP A 134 -1.81 12.20 3.80
CA ASP A 134 -2.73 11.93 2.70
C ASP A 134 -3.86 10.99 3.13
N ILE A 135 -3.48 9.91 3.78
CA ILE A 135 -4.40 8.94 4.38
C ILE A 135 -5.35 9.61 5.40
N LYS A 136 -4.85 10.53 6.22
CA LYS A 136 -5.69 11.25 7.20
C LYS A 136 -6.71 12.20 6.55
N LYS A 137 -6.45 12.68 5.33
CA LYS A 137 -7.35 13.60 4.60
C LYS A 137 -8.52 12.87 3.94
N ILE A 138 -8.45 11.54 3.82
CA ILE A 138 -9.57 10.75 3.31
C ILE A 138 -10.65 10.79 4.40
N ASP A 139 -11.58 11.73 4.22
CA ASP A 139 -12.56 12.32 5.16
C ASP A 139 -13.35 11.32 6.02
N ARG A 140 -13.42 10.04 5.61
CA ARG A 140 -14.11 8.96 6.34
C ARG A 140 -13.30 8.33 7.50
N TRP A 141 -12.08 8.81 7.76
CA TRP A 141 -11.15 8.20 8.75
C TRP A 141 -11.22 8.75 10.18
N CYS A 142 -12.01 9.79 10.42
CA CYS A 142 -11.99 10.52 11.69
C CYS A 142 -12.68 9.75 12.82
N ARG A 143 -11.99 8.79 13.46
CA ARG A 143 -12.10 8.51 14.91
C ARG A 143 -11.04 7.62 15.60
N SER A 144 -10.13 6.90 14.92
CA SER A 144 -9.16 6.05 15.66
C SER A 144 -7.95 5.58 14.82
N THR A 145 -6.85 6.32 14.81
CA THR A 145 -5.55 5.78 14.35
C THR A 145 -4.56 5.72 15.51
N LYS A 146 -4.27 4.49 15.99
CA LYS A 146 -3.07 4.20 16.80
C LYS A 146 -1.94 3.81 15.86
N ARG A 147 -0.84 4.55 15.97
CA ARG A 147 0.40 4.43 15.18
C ARG A 147 1.05 3.05 15.34
N LEU A 148 1.27 2.31 14.25
CA LEU A 148 2.28 1.25 14.18
C LEU A 148 3.49 1.82 13.41
N SER A 149 4.33 2.60 14.10
CA SER A 149 5.64 3.01 13.57
C SER A 149 6.67 2.02 14.09
N ASN A 150 7.00 1.03 13.27
CA ASN A 150 7.92 -0.01 13.67
C ASN A 150 9.30 0.25 13.06
N LYS A 151 10.25 0.59 13.94
CA LYS A 151 11.72 0.49 13.79
C LYS A 151 12.18 -0.97 13.54
N TRP A 152 11.50 -1.72 12.68
CA TRP A 152 11.67 -3.17 12.54
C TRP A 152 12.51 -3.59 11.33
N PHE A 153 12.87 -2.66 10.45
CA PHE A 153 13.83 -2.90 9.38
C PHE A 153 15.07 -2.00 9.55
N ARG A 154 15.87 -2.27 10.59
CA ARG A 154 17.32 -2.06 10.51
C ARG A 154 17.94 -3.45 10.41
N SER A 155 18.13 -3.92 9.17
CA SER A 155 19.15 -4.93 8.92
C SER A 155 20.47 -4.35 9.42
N LYS A 156 21.23 -5.19 10.11
CA LYS A 156 22.66 -5.02 10.34
C LYS A 156 23.38 -4.63 9.06
#